data_AF-A0A0F8WLM3-F1
#
_entry.id   AF-A0A0F8WLM3-F1
#
_cell.length_a   1.000
_cell.length_b   1.000
_cell.length_c   1.000
_cell.angle_alpha   90.00
_cell.angle_beta   90.00
_cell.angle_gamma   90.00
#
_symmetry.space_group_name_H-M   'P 1'
#
loop_
_entity.id
_entity.type
_entity.pdbx_description
1 polymer ?
#
loop_
_entity_poly.entity_id
_entity_poly.type
_entity_poly.pdbx_seq_one_letter_code
_entity_poly.pdbx_strand_id
1 'polypeptide(L)'
;MHLIDTMQLKFIHTIMRALLDDIEIMFGRQVITSLSRMGDPGVHGTLPLRGTDLRARRIIDAKRKIKWINKYWRYDPDRPKLQVADGHGKGSNYHIHLQVHDNTEEKDGFEKRYI
;
A
#
# COMPACT_ATOMS: atom_id res chain seq x y z
N MET A 1 13.93 15.35 1.02
CA MET A 1 12.72 14.50 0.96
C MET A 1 12.59 14.06 -0.49
N HIS A 2 12.82 12.78 -0.79
CA HIS A 2 12.74 12.28 -2.16
C HIS A 2 11.28 11.93 -2.47
N LEU A 3 10.73 12.61 -3.46
CA LEU A 3 9.44 12.27 -4.05
C LEU A 3 9.69 11.09 -4.99
N ILE A 4 8.98 9.99 -4.79
CA ILE A 4 9.11 8.81 -5.65
C ILE A 4 8.06 8.93 -6.75
N ASP A 5 8.53 9.15 -7.98
CA ASP A 5 7.71 8.98 -9.17
C ASP A 5 7.52 7.47 -9.39
N THR A 6 6.35 6.96 -9.02
CA THR A 6 6.05 5.53 -9.17
C THR A 6 6.13 5.12 -10.64
N MET A 7 5.91 6.02 -11.63
CA MET A 7 6.06 5.70 -13.06
C MET A 7 7.48 5.28 -13.44
N GLN A 8 8.48 5.69 -12.67
CA GLN A 8 9.88 5.32 -12.89
C GLN A 8 10.25 3.97 -12.24
N LEU A 9 9.39 3.43 -11.37
CA LEU A 9 9.56 2.11 -10.77
C LEU A 9 9.10 1.00 -11.73
N LYS A 10 9.89 0.70 -12.76
CA LYS A 10 9.57 -0.36 -13.74
C LYS A 10 9.40 -1.76 -13.12
N PHE A 11 9.94 -1.98 -11.93
CA PHE A 11 9.88 -3.26 -11.22
C PHE A 11 8.71 -3.34 -10.22
N ILE A 12 7.82 -2.34 -10.14
CA ILE A 12 6.66 -2.39 -9.24
C ILE A 12 5.56 -3.29 -9.80
N HIS A 13 4.90 -4.04 -8.92
CA HIS A 13 3.71 -4.80 -9.30
C HIS A 13 2.61 -3.85 -9.79
N THR A 14 1.90 -4.21 -10.86
CA THR A 14 0.84 -3.38 -11.46
C THR A 14 -0.27 -3.04 -10.47
N ILE A 15 -0.74 -4.03 -9.71
CA ILE A 15 -1.69 -3.82 -8.60
C ILE A 15 -1.13 -2.88 -7.51
N MET A 16 0.13 -3.03 -7.09
CA MET A 16 0.73 -2.10 -6.11
C MET A 16 0.76 -0.67 -6.64
N ARG A 17 1.03 -0.49 -7.94
CA ARG A 17 0.95 0.82 -8.59
C ARG A 17 -0.45 1.40 -8.53
N ALA A 18 -1.47 0.64 -8.96
CA ALA A 18 -2.87 1.08 -8.91
C ALA A 18 -3.30 1.45 -7.47
N LEU A 19 -2.93 0.64 -6.48
CA LEU A 19 -3.16 0.93 -5.06
C LEU A 19 -2.49 2.23 -4.60
N LEU A 20 -1.26 2.51 -5.02
CA LEU A 20 -0.57 3.75 -4.65
C LEU A 20 -1.22 4.98 -5.29
N ASP A 21 -1.63 4.86 -6.56
CA ASP A 21 -2.32 5.93 -7.30
C ASP A 21 -3.65 6.27 -6.61
N ASP A 22 -4.41 5.26 -6.20
CA ASP A 22 -5.64 5.39 -5.41
C ASP A 22 -5.46 6.13 -4.09
N ILE A 23 -4.42 5.74 -3.34
CA ILE A 23 -4.11 6.36 -2.06
C ILE A 23 -3.73 7.83 -2.29
N GLU A 24 -3.00 8.12 -3.37
CA GLU A 24 -2.64 9.49 -3.73
C GLU A 24 -3.86 10.33 -4.11
N ILE A 25 -4.78 9.78 -4.90
CA ILE A 25 -6.03 10.46 -5.27
C ILE A 25 -6.89 10.76 -4.02
N MET A 26 -7.01 9.81 -3.10
CA MET A 26 -7.88 9.96 -1.93
C MET A 26 -7.27 10.82 -0.81
N PHE A 27 -5.97 10.70 -0.58
CA PHE A 27 -5.31 11.28 0.60
C PHE A 27 -4.17 12.26 0.27
N GLY A 28 -4.02 12.61 -1.01
CA GLY A 28 -2.92 13.42 -1.52
C GLY A 28 -1.61 12.64 -1.59
N ARG A 29 -0.52 13.32 -1.94
CA ARG A 29 0.81 12.72 -2.08
C ARG A 29 1.28 12.00 -0.81
N GLN A 30 1.88 10.84 -1.01
CA GLN A 30 2.42 10.01 0.06
C GLN A 30 3.94 10.06 0.12
N VAL A 31 4.50 9.86 1.31
CA VAL A 31 5.94 9.70 1.50
C VAL A 31 6.23 8.22 1.72
N ILE A 32 6.88 7.58 0.75
CA ILE A 32 7.34 6.21 0.87
C ILE A 32 8.61 6.18 1.74
N THR A 33 8.63 5.29 2.73
CA THR A 33 9.76 5.10 3.65
C THR A 33 10.56 3.83 3.37
N SER A 34 9.97 2.88 2.63
CA SER A 34 10.61 1.62 2.26
C SER A 34 10.00 1.06 0.98
N LEU A 35 10.83 0.50 0.10
CA LEU A 35 10.46 -0.17 -1.15
C LEU A 35 11.07 -1.58 -1.16
N SER A 36 11.88 -1.92 -2.16
CA SER A 36 12.49 -3.25 -2.28
C SER A 36 13.64 -3.45 -1.30
N ARG A 37 13.72 -4.64 -0.71
CA ARG A 37 14.79 -5.11 0.16
C ARG A 37 15.34 -6.42 -0.40
N MET A 38 16.42 -6.36 -1.17
CA MET A 38 17.00 -7.56 -1.79
C MET A 38 17.39 -8.60 -0.71
N GLY A 39 16.97 -9.85 -0.93
CA GLY A 39 17.21 -10.96 0.00
C GLY A 39 16.22 -11.05 1.17
N ASP A 40 15.27 -10.12 1.32
CA ASP A 40 14.18 -10.23 2.29
C ASP A 40 13.22 -11.37 1.86
N PRO A 41 12.92 -12.36 2.73
CA PRO A 41 12.04 -13.47 2.37
C PRO A 41 10.56 -13.07 2.25
N GLY A 42 10.21 -11.84 2.64
CA GLY A 42 8.86 -11.29 2.57
C GLY A 42 8.57 -10.48 1.30
N VAL A 43 7.43 -9.79 1.31
CA VAL A 43 6.90 -9.04 0.14
C VAL A 43 7.80 -7.90 -0.33
N HIS A 44 8.70 -7.39 0.53
CA HIS A 44 9.69 -6.38 0.16
C HIS A 44 10.84 -6.94 -0.69
N GLY A 45 11.17 -8.23 -0.58
CA GLY A 45 12.20 -8.86 -1.40
C GLY A 45 11.68 -9.53 -2.67
N THR A 46 10.37 -9.46 -2.91
CA THR A 46 9.75 -10.02 -4.12
C THR A 46 9.95 -9.09 -5.33
N LEU A 47 10.19 -9.69 -6.50
CA LEU A 47 10.16 -9.02 -7.81
C LEU A 47 9.04 -9.63 -8.67
N PRO A 48 8.10 -8.83 -9.20
CA PRO A 48 7.99 -7.38 -9.04
C PRO A 48 7.67 -6.98 -7.58
N LEU A 49 7.96 -5.73 -7.20
CA LEU A 49 7.80 -5.20 -5.84
C LEU A 49 6.35 -5.34 -5.37
N ARG A 50 6.15 -6.09 -4.29
CA ARG A 50 4.83 -6.35 -3.67
C ARG A 50 4.64 -5.72 -2.30
N GLY A 51 5.70 -5.15 -1.70
CA GLY A 51 5.66 -4.50 -0.39
C GLY A 51 6.11 -3.04 -0.47
N THR A 52 5.45 -2.13 0.25
CA THR A 52 5.85 -0.72 0.37
C THR A 52 5.43 -0.18 1.73
N ASP A 53 6.29 0.64 2.36
CA ASP A 53 5.93 1.32 3.60
C ASP A 53 5.68 2.80 3.35
N LEU A 54 4.58 3.33 3.88
CA LEU A 54 4.23 4.74 3.85
C LEU A 54 4.45 5.39 5.23
N ARG A 55 5.01 6.60 5.23
CA ARG A 55 5.15 7.42 6.44
C ARG A 55 3.78 7.73 7.06
N ALA A 56 3.68 7.55 8.37
CA ALA A 56 2.55 8.02 9.16
C ALA A 56 2.99 9.07 10.18
N ARG A 57 2.59 10.34 9.98
CA ARG A 57 2.91 11.41 10.95
C ARG A 57 2.00 11.38 12.18
N ARG A 58 0.75 10.95 11.99
CA ARG A 58 -0.28 10.86 13.04
C ARG A 58 -0.96 9.51 12.94
N ILE A 59 -1.02 8.79 14.07
CA ILE A 59 -1.61 7.45 14.14
C ILE A 59 -3.08 7.47 13.71
N ILE A 60 -3.83 8.52 14.06
CA ILE A 60 -5.25 8.63 13.72
C ILE A 60 -5.48 8.69 12.19
N ASP A 61 -4.66 9.46 11.48
CA ASP A 61 -4.76 9.60 10.02
C ASP A 61 -4.36 8.29 9.33
N ALA A 62 -3.36 7.61 9.87
CA ALA A 62 -2.93 6.31 9.37
C ALA A 62 -3.99 5.22 9.59
N LYS A 63 -4.61 5.14 10.77
CA LYS A 63 -5.74 4.24 11.02
C LYS A 63 -6.91 4.50 10.06
N ARG A 64 -7.22 5.76 9.77
CA ARG A 64 -8.24 6.13 8.78
C ARG A 64 -7.88 5.62 7.39
N LYS A 65 -6.62 5.80 6.97
CA LYS A 65 -6.11 5.33 5.67
C LYS A 65 -6.11 3.80 5.57
N ILE A 66 -5.59 3.09 6.58
CA ILE A 66 -5.60 1.62 6.64
C ILE A 66 -7.03 1.08 6.53
N LYS A 67 -7.97 1.65 7.29
CA LYS A 67 -9.39 1.27 7.23
C LYS A 67 -9.96 1.49 5.83
N TRP A 68 -9.65 2.60 5.18
CA TRP A 68 -10.09 2.88 3.83
C TRP A 68 -9.49 1.90 2.82
N ILE A 69 -8.18 1.64 2.88
CA ILE A 69 -7.49 0.72 1.97
C ILE A 69 -8.13 -0.67 2.09
N ASN A 70 -8.20 -1.23 3.30
CA ASN A 70 -8.77 -2.55 3.52
C ASN A 70 -10.29 -2.61 3.29
N LYS A 71 -10.99 -1.48 3.26
CA LYS A 71 -12.41 -1.42 2.87
C LYS A 71 -12.58 -1.66 1.37
N TYR A 72 -11.66 -1.15 0.54
CA TYR A 72 -11.82 -1.11 -0.92
C TYR A 72 -10.85 -2.01 -1.69
N TRP A 73 -9.83 -2.52 -1.04
CA TRP A 73 -8.89 -3.48 -1.60
C TRP A 73 -8.93 -4.77 -0.77
N ARG A 74 -8.90 -5.92 -1.43
CA ARG A 74 -8.82 -7.27 -0.83
C ARG A 74 -7.49 -7.91 -1.21
N TYR A 75 -6.74 -8.41 -0.23
CA TYR A 75 -5.38 -8.92 -0.48
C TYR A 75 -5.36 -10.18 -1.36
N ASP A 76 -6.06 -11.22 -0.97
CA ASP A 76 -6.21 -12.46 -1.74
C ASP A 76 -7.53 -13.08 -1.27
N PRO A 77 -8.54 -13.28 -2.14
CA PRO A 77 -9.82 -13.87 -1.78
C PRO A 77 -9.69 -15.20 -1.04
N ASP A 78 -8.67 -16.00 -1.37
CA ASP A 78 -8.39 -17.30 -0.76
C ASP A 78 -7.65 -17.19 0.58
N ARG A 79 -7.19 -15.99 0.95
CA ARG A 79 -6.50 -15.70 2.23
C ARG A 79 -7.18 -14.55 2.98
N PRO A 80 -8.45 -14.70 3.41
CA PRO A 80 -9.26 -13.61 3.96
C PRO A 80 -8.74 -13.01 5.27
N LYS A 81 -7.79 -13.69 5.94
CA LYS A 81 -7.14 -13.18 7.15
C LYS A 81 -6.03 -12.16 6.86
N LEU A 82 -5.53 -12.11 5.62
CA LEU A 82 -4.49 -11.16 5.21
C LEU A 82 -5.12 -9.85 4.73
N GLN A 83 -4.49 -8.74 5.09
CA GLN A 83 -4.92 -7.39 4.76
C GLN A 83 -3.95 -6.75 3.78
N VAL A 84 -4.43 -5.78 3.00
CA VAL A 84 -3.61 -5.01 2.05
C VAL A 84 -2.77 -3.98 2.80
N ALA A 85 -3.32 -3.38 3.85
CA ALA A 85 -2.64 -2.42 4.68
C ALA A 85 -2.64 -2.82 6.16
N ASP A 86 -1.52 -2.64 6.84
CA ASP A 86 -1.42 -2.75 8.30
C ASP A 86 -0.54 -1.63 8.88
N GLY A 87 -0.72 -1.30 10.15
CA GLY A 87 0.05 -0.27 10.84
C GLY A 87 1.13 -0.90 11.73
N HIS A 88 2.39 -0.64 11.43
CA HIS A 88 3.53 -1.17 12.18
C HIS A 88 4.33 -0.05 12.88
N GLY A 89 5.12 -0.46 13.88
CA GLY A 89 5.98 0.44 14.65
C GLY A 89 5.30 1.11 15.84
N LYS A 90 6.03 2.00 16.52
CA LYS A 90 5.57 2.76 17.70
C LYS A 90 6.12 4.18 17.66
N GLY A 91 5.38 5.14 18.20
CA GLY A 91 5.82 6.54 18.28
C GLY A 91 6.18 7.12 16.90
N SER A 92 7.37 7.71 16.79
CA SER A 92 7.90 8.29 15.54
C SER A 92 8.22 7.27 14.45
N ASN A 93 8.32 5.97 14.79
CA ASN A 93 8.57 4.88 13.85
C ASN A 93 7.28 4.25 13.30
N TYR A 94 6.11 4.79 13.65
CA TYR A 94 4.84 4.29 13.15
C TYR A 94 4.71 4.56 11.64
N HIS A 95 4.35 3.54 10.87
CA HIS A 95 4.18 3.59 9.42
C HIS A 95 3.07 2.63 8.97
N ILE A 96 2.61 2.81 7.73
CA ILE A 96 1.62 1.94 7.11
C ILE A 96 2.36 1.01 6.17
N HIS A 97 2.34 -0.27 6.47
CA HIS A 97 2.82 -1.31 5.57
C HIS A 97 1.72 -1.62 4.54
N LEU A 98 2.09 -1.67 3.27
CA LEU A 98 1.25 -2.09 2.16
C LEU A 98 1.81 -3.37 1.56
N GLN A 99 0.92 -4.29 1.22
CA GLN A 99 1.27 -5.52 0.53
C GLN A 99 0.20 -5.91 -0.50
N VAL A 100 0.65 -6.50 -1.60
CA VAL A 100 -0.22 -7.05 -2.66
C VAL A 100 0.19 -8.46 -3.07
N HIS A 101 -0.75 -9.18 -3.67
CA HIS A 101 -0.61 -10.49 -4.29
C HIS A 101 -1.15 -10.42 -5.73
N ASP A 102 -0.88 -11.45 -6.55
CA ASP A 102 -1.43 -11.54 -7.91
C ASP A 102 -2.96 -11.59 -7.92
N ASN A 103 -3.55 -12.12 -6.83
CA ASN A 103 -5.00 -12.20 -6.63
C ASN A 103 -5.55 -10.99 -5.85
N THR A 104 -4.76 -9.95 -5.60
CA THR A 104 -5.29 -8.74 -4.98
C THR A 104 -6.28 -8.09 -5.93
N GLU A 105 -7.43 -7.69 -5.39
CA GLU A 105 -8.50 -7.10 -6.18
C GLU A 105 -9.07 -5.86 -5.50
N GLU A 106 -9.57 -4.96 -6.33
CA GLU A 106 -10.47 -3.91 -5.90
C GLU A 106 -11.84 -4.52 -5.58
N LYS A 107 -12.46 -4.04 -4.51
CA LYS A 107 -13.80 -4.46 -4.09
C LYS A 107 -14.86 -3.63 -4.81
N ASP A 108 -15.98 -4.26 -5.13
CA ASP A 108 -17.14 -3.63 -5.78
C ASP A 108 -17.56 -2.31 -5.12
N GLY A 109 -17.94 -1.33 -5.95
CA GLY A 109 -18.33 0.02 -5.55
C GLY A 109 -17.27 1.11 -5.78
N PHE A 110 -16.17 0.74 -6.44
CA PHE A 110 -15.09 1.67 -6.79
C PHE A 110 -15.46 2.69 -7.86
N GLU A 111 -16.14 2.28 -8.93
CA GLU A 111 -16.51 3.15 -10.07
C GLU A 111 -17.42 4.33 -9.67
N LYS A 112 -18.09 4.25 -8.51
CA LYS A 112 -18.90 5.35 -7.95
C LYS A 112 -18.06 6.41 -7.21
N ARG A 113 -16.72 6.35 -7.25
CA ARG A 113 -15.80 7.23 -6.48
C ARG A 113 -15.51 8.58 -7.12
N TYR A 114 -15.76 8.74 -8.42
CA TYR A 114 -15.33 9.91 -9.19
C TYR A 114 -16.48 10.65 -9.87
N ILE A 115 -17.72 10.30 -9.51
CA ILE A 115 -18.96 10.93 -9.97
C ILE A 115 -19.62 11.65 -8.80
#